data_AF-A0A537JSK2-F1
#
_entry.id   AF-A0A537JSK2-F1
#
_cell.length_a   1.000
_cell.length_b   1.000
_cell.length_c   1.000
_cell.angle_alpha   90.00
_cell.angle_beta   90.00
_cell.angle_gamma   90.00
#
_symmetry.space_group_name_H-M   'P 1'
#
loop_
_entity.id
_entity.type
_entity.pdbx_description
1 polymer ?
#
loop_
_entity_poly.entity_id
_entity_poly.type
_entity_poly.pdbx_seq_one_letter_code
_entity_poly.pdbx_strand_id
1 'polypeptide(L)'
;MKSFFLSILFILFISFTFAQNNKAKELVSKMTLEEKVSLVVGMGMNIPGLIQTGGPVIGQTMDKVPGAAGTTYAISRLGLPNTVVSDGPAGLRIEPFRNKDSSRSY
;
A
#
# COMPACT_ATOMS: atom_id res chain seq x y z
N MET A 1 -35.56 33.92 -9.12
CA MET A 1 -35.06 33.56 -7.77
C MET A 1 -35.33 32.11 -7.40
N LYS A 2 -36.54 31.55 -7.61
CA LYS A 2 -36.85 30.14 -7.30
C LYS A 2 -36.01 29.11 -8.08
N SER A 3 -35.75 29.36 -9.37
CA SER A 3 -34.91 28.48 -10.21
C SER A 3 -33.45 28.43 -9.76
N PHE A 4 -32.91 29.55 -9.25
CA PHE A 4 -31.54 29.65 -8.75
C PHE A 4 -31.34 28.87 -7.43
N PHE A 5 -32.32 28.92 -6.53
CA PHE A 5 -32.34 28.11 -5.31
C PHE A 5 -32.49 26.61 -5.62
N LEU A 6 -33.29 26.25 -6.62
CA LEU A 6 -33.47 24.87 -7.04
C LEU A 6 -32.20 24.27 -7.65
N SER A 7 -31.43 25.06 -8.42
CA SER A 7 -30.12 24.65 -8.94
C SER A 7 -29.06 24.47 -7.85
N ILE A 8 -29.06 25.30 -6.80
CA ILE A 8 -28.15 25.15 -5.66
C ILE A 8 -28.46 23.87 -4.87
N LEU A 9 -29.74 23.55 -4.67
CA LEU A 9 -30.16 22.33 -4.00
C LEU A 9 -29.77 21.07 -4.81
N PHE A 10 -29.82 21.14 -6.14
CA PHE A 10 -29.40 20.06 -7.04
C PHE A 10 -27.87 19.84 -7.01
N ILE A 11 -27.09 20.92 -6.95
CA ILE A 11 -25.62 20.87 -6.81
C ILE A 11 -25.21 20.30 -5.44
N LEU A 12 -25.92 20.63 -4.36
CA LEU A 12 -25.66 20.04 -3.04
C LEU A 12 -25.94 18.53 -2.99
N PHE A 13 -26.92 18.03 -3.76
CA PHE A 13 -27.26 16.61 -3.82
C PHE A 13 -26.21 15.76 -4.55
N ILE A 14 -25.53 16.32 -5.54
CA ILE A 14 -24.49 15.63 -6.32
C ILE A 14 -23.20 15.41 -5.50
N SER A 15 -22.99 16.20 -4.45
CA SER A 15 -21.79 16.14 -3.60
C SER A 15 -21.74 14.94 -2.62
N PHE A 16 -22.77 14.09 -2.58
CA PHE A 16 -22.69 12.79 -1.90
C PHE A 16 -22.06 11.72 -2.81
N THR A 17 -20.87 12.01 -3.34
CA THR A 17 -20.05 10.95 -3.93
C THR A 17 -19.56 10.05 -2.81
N PHE A 18 -20.13 8.85 -2.69
CA PHE A 18 -19.64 7.81 -1.79
C PHE A 18 -18.18 7.48 -2.16
N ALA A 19 -17.22 8.02 -1.39
CA ALA A 19 -15.80 7.69 -1.55
C ALA A 19 -15.50 6.22 -1.18
N GLN A 20 -16.38 5.58 -0.40
CA GLN A 20 -16.22 4.22 0.09
C GLN A 20 -17.13 3.26 -0.68
N ASN A 21 -16.53 2.30 -1.39
CA ASN A 21 -17.24 1.18 -1.99
C ASN A 21 -17.14 -0.07 -1.09
N ASN A 22 -18.01 -1.05 -1.29
CA ASN A 22 -18.00 -2.28 -0.49
C ASN A 22 -16.94 -3.33 -0.92
N LYS A 23 -16.01 -2.99 -1.83
CA LYS A 23 -15.05 -3.97 -2.39
C LYS A 23 -14.12 -4.53 -1.33
N ALA A 24 -13.72 -3.72 -0.35
CA ALA A 24 -12.88 -4.21 0.76
C ALA A 24 -13.59 -5.31 1.56
N LYS A 25 -14.88 -5.12 1.88
CA LYS A 25 -15.68 -6.11 2.59
C LYS A 25 -15.86 -7.40 1.78
N GLU A 26 -16.06 -7.26 0.47
CA GLU A 26 -16.15 -8.40 -0.44
C GLU A 26 -14.83 -9.18 -0.57
N LEU A 27 -13.69 -8.49 -0.61
CA LEU A 27 -12.38 -9.14 -0.68
C LEU A 27 -12.06 -9.86 0.63
N VAL A 28 -12.30 -9.23 1.77
CA VAL A 28 -12.05 -9.82 3.10
C VAL A 28 -12.94 -11.03 3.36
N SER A 29 -14.17 -11.07 2.83
CA SER A 29 -15.05 -12.24 2.96
C SER A 29 -14.55 -13.45 2.14
N LYS A 30 -13.75 -13.21 1.09
CA LYS A 30 -13.14 -14.25 0.24
C LYS A 30 -11.77 -14.74 0.72
N MET A 31 -11.22 -14.14 1.78
CA MET A 31 -9.91 -14.51 2.35
C MET A 31 -10.01 -15.72 3.29
N THR A 32 -9.01 -16.59 3.26
CA THR A 32 -8.81 -17.61 4.30
C THR A 32 -8.35 -16.96 5.61
N LEU A 33 -8.33 -17.75 6.70
CA LEU A 33 -7.84 -17.24 7.97
C LEU A 33 -6.34 -16.89 7.89
N GLU A 34 -5.57 -17.73 7.22
CA GLU A 34 -4.13 -17.55 7.00
C GLU A 34 -3.84 -16.32 6.15
N GLU A 35 -4.62 -16.07 5.10
CA GLU A 35 -4.51 -14.87 4.27
C GLU A 35 -4.80 -13.60 5.10
N LYS A 36 -5.77 -13.65 6.03
CA LYS A 36 -6.07 -12.53 6.94
C LYS A 36 -4.95 -12.28 7.94
N VAL A 37 -4.40 -13.34 8.53
CA VAL A 37 -3.25 -13.25 9.45
C VAL A 37 -2.04 -12.68 8.74
N SER A 38 -1.77 -13.14 7.50
CA SER A 38 -0.64 -12.65 6.72
C SER A 38 -0.82 -11.20 6.28
N LEU A 39 -2.05 -10.77 6.00
CA LEU A 39 -2.33 -9.38 5.59
C LEU A 39 -2.01 -8.35 6.70
N VAL A 40 -2.20 -8.73 7.98
CA VAL A 40 -1.95 -7.84 9.12
C VAL A 40 -0.50 -7.86 9.61
N VAL A 41 0.37 -8.62 8.95
CA VAL A 41 1.79 -8.69 9.25
C VAL A 41 2.58 -8.24 8.02
N GLY A 42 3.45 -7.24 8.19
CA GLY A 42 4.37 -6.85 7.13
C GLY A 42 5.32 -7.99 6.78
N MET A 43 5.74 -8.10 5.52
CA MET A 43 6.65 -9.19 5.11
C MET A 43 8.07 -9.07 5.70
N GLY A 44 8.34 -8.04 6.50
CA GLY A 44 9.65 -7.83 7.11
C GLY A 44 10.70 -7.47 6.06
N MET A 45 11.97 -7.71 6.38
CA MET A 45 13.11 -7.40 5.52
C MET A 45 13.84 -8.68 5.08
N ASN A 46 14.51 -8.59 3.93
CA ASN A 46 15.48 -9.57 3.49
C ASN A 46 16.81 -9.34 4.24
N ILE A 47 17.07 -10.10 5.32
CA ILE A 47 18.37 -10.13 6.00
C ILE A 47 19.22 -11.25 5.36
N PRO A 48 20.33 -10.94 4.68
CA PRO A 48 21.20 -11.96 4.08
C PRO A 48 21.70 -12.95 5.15
N GLY A 49 21.36 -14.23 4.98
CA GLY A 49 21.79 -15.31 5.88
C GLY A 49 20.85 -15.65 7.03
N LEU A 50 19.72 -14.95 7.20
CA LEU A 50 18.68 -15.30 8.19
C LEU A 50 17.40 -15.73 7.45
N ILE A 51 16.91 -16.94 7.75
CA ILE A 51 15.58 -17.36 7.28
C ILE A 51 14.55 -16.46 7.96
N GLN A 52 13.67 -15.84 7.17
CA GLN A 52 12.65 -14.88 7.62
C GLN A 52 11.76 -15.49 8.72
N THR A 53 12.11 -15.24 9.98
CA THR A 53 11.26 -15.55 11.14
C THR A 53 10.48 -14.29 11.49
N GLY A 54 9.19 -14.29 11.15
CA GLY A 54 8.28 -13.13 11.16
C GLY A 54 8.22 -12.36 12.49
N GLY A 55 9.00 -11.29 12.57
CA GLY A 55 8.96 -10.29 13.64
C GLY A 55 9.20 -8.88 13.09
N PRO A 56 8.75 -7.82 13.79
CA PRO A 56 9.01 -6.45 13.39
C PRO A 56 10.51 -6.12 13.61
N VAL A 57 11.22 -5.76 12.54
CA VAL A 57 12.65 -5.42 12.58
C VAL A 57 12.85 -4.06 11.91
N ILE A 58 13.80 -3.26 12.42
CA ILE A 58 14.15 -1.92 11.93
C ILE A 58 15.08 -2.03 10.70
N GLY A 59 14.64 -1.60 9.50
CA GLY A 59 15.51 -1.45 8.30
C GLY A 59 14.76 -1.42 6.95
N GLN A 60 15.42 -1.77 5.83
CA GLN A 60 14.92 -1.65 4.45
C GLN A 60 14.67 -3.01 3.74
N THR A 61 13.72 -3.04 2.82
CA THR A 61 13.39 -4.15 1.91
C THR A 61 14.12 -3.99 0.57
N MET A 62 14.49 -5.13 -0.03
CA MET A 62 15.19 -5.19 -1.33
C MET A 62 14.33 -5.83 -2.43
N ASP A 63 13.00 -5.84 -2.26
CA ASP A 63 12.08 -6.50 -3.20
C ASP A 63 11.92 -5.67 -4.48
N LYS A 64 10.85 -4.87 -4.55
CA LYS A 64 10.47 -4.14 -5.78
C LYS A 64 11.07 -2.73 -5.84
N VAL A 65 11.25 -2.11 -4.69
CA VAL A 65 11.86 -0.77 -4.57
C VAL A 65 13.02 -0.90 -3.59
N PRO A 66 14.27 -0.98 -4.08
CA PRO A 66 15.43 -1.06 -3.23
C PRO A 66 15.48 0.09 -2.23
N GLY A 67 15.72 -0.23 -0.97
CA GLY A 67 15.82 0.75 0.12
C GLY A 67 14.49 1.20 0.73
N ALA A 68 13.35 0.65 0.29
CA ALA A 68 12.04 0.97 0.85
C ALA A 68 11.83 0.35 2.24
N ALA A 69 11.10 1.00 3.13
CA ALA A 69 10.94 0.56 4.53
C ALA A 69 10.23 -0.80 4.69
N GLY A 70 9.25 -1.13 3.85
CA GLY A 70 8.45 -2.34 4.07
C GLY A 70 7.55 -2.73 2.90
N THR A 71 7.05 -3.96 2.93
CA THR A 71 6.07 -4.48 1.98
C THR A 71 4.95 -5.25 2.68
N THR A 72 3.74 -5.18 2.11
CA THR A 72 2.59 -5.99 2.58
C THR A 72 2.58 -7.36 1.92
N TYR A 73 1.88 -8.32 2.54
CA TYR A 73 1.63 -9.62 1.94
C TYR A 73 0.73 -9.51 0.70
N ALA A 74 1.07 -10.23 -0.37
CA ALA A 74 0.26 -10.31 -1.59
C ALA A 74 -0.72 -11.48 -1.53
N ILE A 75 -1.95 -11.29 -2.00
CA ILE A 75 -2.95 -12.36 -2.11
C ILE A 75 -3.34 -12.48 -3.60
N SER A 76 -2.44 -13.07 -4.39
CA SER A 76 -2.55 -13.14 -5.86
C SER A 76 -3.84 -13.81 -6.34
N ARG A 77 -4.35 -14.80 -5.61
CA ARG A 77 -5.61 -15.49 -5.91
C ARG A 77 -6.82 -14.54 -5.91
N LEU A 78 -6.78 -13.49 -5.08
CA LEU A 78 -7.82 -12.46 -5.00
C LEU A 78 -7.45 -11.20 -5.82
N GLY A 79 -6.34 -11.23 -6.56
CA GLY A 79 -5.85 -10.08 -7.31
C GLY A 79 -5.30 -8.94 -6.45
N LEU A 80 -4.90 -9.22 -5.19
CA LEU A 80 -4.31 -8.23 -4.30
C LEU A 80 -2.78 -8.26 -4.41
N PRO A 81 -2.14 -7.20 -4.96
CA PRO A 81 -0.69 -7.12 -5.02
C PRO A 81 -0.10 -6.77 -3.65
N ASN A 82 1.22 -6.91 -3.51
CA ASN A 82 1.92 -6.28 -2.40
C ASN A 82 1.94 -4.75 -2.58
N THR A 83 1.89 -4.05 -1.46
CA THR A 83 2.11 -2.60 -1.39
C THR A 83 3.48 -2.34 -0.78
N VAL A 84 4.23 -1.42 -1.38
CA VAL A 84 5.53 -0.98 -0.89
C VAL A 84 5.36 0.32 -0.13
N VAL A 85 5.92 0.41 1.07
CA VAL A 85 5.92 1.62 1.91
C VAL A 85 7.34 2.08 2.15
N SER A 86 7.55 3.40 2.21
CA SER A 86 8.84 3.97 2.58
C SER A 86 8.71 5.21 3.45
N ASP A 87 9.78 5.51 4.20
CA ASP A 87 9.86 6.70 5.05
C ASP A 87 9.90 7.99 4.23
N GLY A 88 9.58 9.10 4.90
CA GLY A 88 9.91 10.39 4.32
C GLY A 88 9.34 11.68 4.88
N PRO A 89 9.43 12.01 6.18
CA PRO A 89 9.13 13.38 6.61
C PRO A 89 9.96 14.46 5.87
N ALA A 90 11.20 14.14 5.46
CA ALA A 90 12.10 15.04 4.73
C ALA A 90 12.24 14.70 3.22
N GLY A 91 11.40 13.82 2.70
CA GLY A 91 11.48 13.32 1.32
C GLY A 91 11.54 11.80 1.24
N LEU A 92 11.24 11.26 0.06
CA LEU A 92 11.20 9.82 -0.19
C LEU A 92 12.57 9.17 0.07
N ARG A 93 12.63 8.21 1.00
CA ARG A 93 13.84 7.44 1.30
C ARG A 93 13.86 6.13 0.51
N ILE A 94 14.71 6.02 -0.51
CA ILE A 94 14.97 4.79 -1.27
C ILE A 94 16.45 4.71 -1.64
N GLU A 95 16.91 3.56 -2.13
CA GLU A 95 18.27 3.44 -2.64
C GLU A 95 18.40 4.30 -3.91
N PRO A 96 19.34 5.27 -3.96
CA PRO A 96 19.44 6.21 -5.07
C PRO A 96 19.94 5.53 -6.34
N PHE A 97 20.77 4.49 -6.24
CA PHE A 97 21.40 3.83 -7.38
C PHE A 97 20.89 2.40 -7.55
N ARG A 98 20.83 1.92 -8.79
CA ARG A 98 20.36 0.57 -9.11
C ARG A 98 21.37 -0.15 -9.99
N ASN A 99 21.49 -1.47 -9.84
CA ASN A 99 22.34 -2.31 -10.69
C ASN A 99 23.81 -1.83 -10.79
N LYS A 100 24.33 -1.21 -9.72
CA LYS A 100 25.68 -0.60 -9.67
C LYS A 100 25.91 0.52 -10.70
N ASP A 101 24.84 1.09 -11.24
CA ASP A 101 24.90 2.26 -12.11
C ASP A 101 24.79 3.54 -11.26
N SER A 102 25.88 4.32 -11.24
CA SER A 102 25.97 5.59 -10.53
C SER A 102 25.72 6.81 -11.42
N SER A 103 25.39 6.61 -12.70
CA SER A 103 25.15 7.72 -13.63
C SER A 103 23.82 8.44 -13.40
N ARG A 104 22.89 7.82 -12.65
CA ARG A 104 21.55 8.36 -12.37
C ARG A 104 21.08 7.98 -10.97
N SER A 105 20.53 8.96 -10.25
CA SER A 105 19.80 8.74 -8.99
C SER A 105 18.28 8.70 -9.18
N TYR A 106 17.57 8.06 -8.26
CA TYR A 106 16.10 7.98 -8.18
C TYR A 106 15.54 8.72 -6.98
#